data_AF-A0A1G1M1H2-F1
#
_entry.id   AF-A0A1G1M1H2-F1
#
_cell.length_a   1.000
_cell.length_b   1.000
_cell.length_c   1.000
_cell.angle_alpha   90.00
_cell.angle_beta   90.00
_cell.angle_gamma   90.00
#
_symmetry.space_group_name_H-M   'P 1'
#
loop_
_entity.id
_entity.type
_entity.pdbx_description
1 polymer ?
#
loop_
_entity_poly.entity_id
_entity_poly.type
_entity_poly.pdbx_seq_one_letter_code
_entity_poly.pdbx_strand_id
1 'polypeptide(L)'
;MAKWIGLAAGGILGTFARYFLSGTIHRIFGATFPFGTLAVNLIGCFAIGFLAVLAEEKFLLGPAARVFLMIGFCGAFTTFSTFILETSNLTKDGENLYAFMNIALSVILGFLVFRLGVMLARWI
;
A
#
# COMPACT_ATOMS: atom_id res chain seq x y z
N MET A 1 -26.21 4.89 2.21
CA MET A 1 -26.04 3.46 2.56
C MET A 1 -25.03 2.76 1.64
N ALA A 2 -25.20 2.79 0.31
CA ALA A 2 -24.29 2.13 -0.65
C ALA A 2 -22.80 2.50 -0.50
N LYS A 3 -22.46 3.76 -0.20
CA LYS A 3 -21.07 4.20 0.03
C LYS A 3 -20.41 3.50 1.22
N TRP A 4 -21.13 3.32 2.33
CA TRP A 4 -20.61 2.65 3.53
C TRP A 4 -20.39 1.16 3.31
N ILE A 5 -21.30 0.52 2.57
CA ILE A 5 -21.16 -0.89 2.17
C ILE A 5 -19.93 -1.05 1.26
N GLY A 6 -19.75 -0.16 0.28
CA GLY A 6 -18.57 -0.17 -0.58
C GLY A 6 -17.27 0.06 0.20
N LEU A 7 -17.26 1.00 1.15
CA LEU A 7 -16.12 1.22 2.03
C LEU A 7 -15.77 -0.05 2.82
N ALA A 8 -16.77 -0.67 3.47
CA ALA A 8 -16.57 -1.88 4.27
C ALA A 8 -16.11 -3.06 3.41
N ALA A 9 -16.73 -3.29 2.25
CA ALA A 9 -16.34 -4.35 1.34
C ALA A 9 -14.91 -4.16 0.82
N GLY A 10 -14.55 -2.94 0.40
CA GLY A 10 -13.19 -2.60 0.01
C GLY A 10 -12.19 -2.83 1.14
N GLY A 11 -12.52 -2.41 2.37
CA GLY A 11 -11.68 -2.60 3.55
C GLY A 11 -11.46 -4.07 3.92
N ILE A 12 -12.51 -4.89 3.85
CA ILE A 12 -12.41 -6.34 4.08
C ILE A 12 -11.47 -6.97 3.04
N LEU A 13 -11.70 -6.69 1.76
CA LEU A 13 -10.88 -7.23 0.68
C LEU A 13 -9.42 -6.76 0.76
N GLY A 14 -9.19 -5.48 1.06
CA GLY A 14 -7.85 -4.92 1.23
C GLY A 14 -7.11 -5.56 2.41
N THR A 15 -7.81 -5.78 3.53
CA THR A 15 -7.24 -6.43 4.72
C THR A 15 -6.83 -7.87 4.43
N PHE A 16 -7.70 -8.66 3.78
CA PHE A 16 -7.35 -10.03 3.40
C PHE A 16 -6.20 -10.06 2.39
N ALA A 17 -6.24 -9.21 1.36
CA ALA A 17 -5.16 -9.11 0.38
C ALA A 17 -3.82 -8.78 1.04
N ARG A 18 -3.80 -7.84 1.99
CA ARG A 18 -2.60 -7.50 2.77
C ARG A 18 -2.12 -8.70 3.59
N TYR A 19 -3.03 -9.35 4.31
CA TYR A 19 -2.69 -10.50 5.15
C TYR A 19 -2.04 -11.64 4.34
N PHE A 20 -2.65 -12.02 3.22
CA PHE A 20 -2.14 -13.09 2.37
C PHE A 20 -0.84 -12.71 1.67
N LEU A 21 -0.75 -11.50 1.12
CA LEU A 21 0.45 -11.08 0.39
C LEU A 21 1.64 -10.90 1.33
N SER A 22 1.44 -10.15 2.43
CA SER A 22 2.49 -9.95 3.43
C SER A 22 2.94 -11.29 4.04
N GLY A 23 2.00 -12.19 4.35
CA GLY A 23 2.31 -13.51 4.88
C GLY A 23 3.05 -14.41 3.89
N THR A 24 2.68 -14.37 2.61
CA THR A 24 3.37 -15.11 1.54
C THR A 24 4.80 -14.63 1.37
N ILE A 25 5.00 -13.32 1.29
CA ILE A 25 6.34 -12.72 1.14
C ILE A 25 7.20 -13.02 2.36
N HIS A 26 6.63 -12.95 3.56
CA HIS A 26 7.32 -13.33 4.80
C HIS A 26 7.78 -14.79 4.79
N ARG A 27 7.00 -15.73 4.25
CA ARG A 27 7.41 -17.13 4.11
C ARG A 27 8.55 -17.34 3.11
N ILE A 28 8.64 -16.49 2.08
CA ILE A 28 9.66 -16.59 1.04
C ILE A 28 10.99 -15.97 1.48
N PHE A 29 10.94 -14.78 2.08
CA PHE A 29 12.13 -13.98 2.42
C PHE A 29 12.49 -14.00 3.91
N GLY A 30 11.67 -14.62 4.76
CA GLY A 30 11.89 -14.70 6.20
C GLY A 30 11.52 -13.42 6.95
N ALA A 31 12.06 -13.31 8.18
CA ALA A 31 11.71 -12.26 9.14
C ALA A 31 12.80 -11.18 9.32
N THR A 32 13.95 -11.31 8.66
CA THR A 32 15.11 -10.41 8.86
C THR A 32 14.82 -8.97 8.45
N PHE A 33 13.99 -8.78 7.42
CA PHE A 33 13.56 -7.47 6.97
C PHE A 33 12.07 -7.52 6.61
N PRO A 34 11.29 -6.45 6.85
CA PRO A 34 9.84 -6.42 6.64
C PRO A 34 9.43 -6.33 5.16
N PHE A 35 9.88 -7.28 4.34
CA PHE A 35 9.57 -7.33 2.90
C PHE A 35 8.07 -7.39 2.61
N GLY A 36 7.29 -8.06 3.47
CA GLY A 36 5.84 -8.14 3.32
C GLY A 36 5.16 -6.78 3.38
N THR A 37 5.48 -5.99 4.41
CA THR A 37 4.98 -4.63 4.59
C THR A 37 5.47 -3.69 3.49
N LEU A 38 6.74 -3.79 3.11
CA LEU A 38 7.30 -3.00 2.00
C LEU A 38 6.51 -3.27 0.71
N ALA A 39 6.29 -4.54 0.35
CA ALA A 39 5.61 -4.90 -0.88
C ALA A 39 4.16 -4.42 -0.96
N VAL A 40 3.36 -4.63 0.11
CA VAL A 40 1.96 -4.16 0.12
C VAL A 40 1.89 -2.64 0.01
N ASN A 41 2.81 -1.92 0.67
CA ASN A 41 2.87 -0.46 0.60
C ASN A 41 3.29 0.02 -0.80
N LEU A 42 4.31 -0.56 -1.42
CA LEU A 42 4.74 -0.18 -2.77
C LEU A 42 3.66 -0.46 -3.83
N ILE A 43 3.03 -1.64 -3.78
CA ILE A 43 1.92 -1.97 -4.68
C ILE A 43 0.75 -1.01 -4.47
N GLY A 44 0.44 -0.68 -3.21
CA GLY A 44 -0.61 0.28 -2.88
C GLY A 44 -0.29 1.70 -3.35
N CYS A 45 0.95 2.16 -3.22
CA CYS A 45 1.41 3.45 -3.73
C CYS A 45 1.25 3.53 -5.26
N PHE A 46 1.63 2.48 -5.99
CA PHE A 46 1.42 2.40 -7.43
C PHE A 46 -0.08 2.45 -7.77
N ALA A 47 -0.88 1.62 -7.11
CA ALA A 47 -2.31 1.51 -7.35
C ALA A 47 -3.02 2.85 -7.10
N ILE A 48 -2.71 3.53 -6.00
CA ILE A 48 -3.38 4.81 -5.68
C ILE A 48 -2.95 5.93 -6.63
N GLY A 49 -1.70 5.93 -7.11
CA GLY A 49 -1.24 6.86 -8.16
C GLY A 49 -1.98 6.64 -9.48
N PHE A 50 -2.16 5.38 -9.88
CA PHE A 50 -2.93 5.03 -11.07
C PHE A 50 -4.42 5.43 -10.93
N LEU A 51 -5.04 5.07 -9.80
CA LEU A 51 -6.44 5.37 -9.52
C LEU A 51 -6.71 6.88 -9.40
N ALA A 52 -5.77 7.66 -8.88
CA ALA A 52 -5.90 9.11 -8.77
C ALA A 52 -6.11 9.76 -10.14
N VAL A 53 -5.33 9.37 -11.16
CA VAL A 53 -5.49 9.87 -12.54
C VAL A 53 -6.84 9.46 -13.13
N LEU A 54 -7.24 8.19 -12.94
CA LEU A 54 -8.55 7.72 -13.43
C LEU A 54 -9.72 8.47 -12.77
N ALA A 55 -9.56 8.87 -11.51
CA ALA A 55 -10.57 9.63 -10.77
C ALA A 55 -10.59 11.11 -11.14
N GLU A 56 -9.44 11.78 -11.15
CA GLU A 56 -9.36 13.24 -11.15
C GLU A 56 -9.07 13.85 -12.52
N GLU A 57 -8.36 13.13 -13.39
CA GLU A 57 -7.98 13.64 -14.71
C GLU A 57 -8.88 13.08 -15.82
N LYS A 58 -9.19 11.77 -15.75
CA LYS A 58 -10.02 11.10 -16.76
C LYS A 58 -11.48 10.99 -16.39
N PHE A 59 -11.84 11.26 -15.13
CA PHE A 59 -13.21 11.18 -14.62
C PHE A 59 -13.91 9.82 -14.86
N LEU A 60 -13.14 8.73 -14.97
CA LEU A 60 -13.67 7.38 -15.22
C LEU A 60 -14.19 6.71 -13.94
N LEU A 61 -13.78 7.19 -12.75
CA LEU A 61 -14.23 6.66 -11.47
C LEU A 61 -15.29 7.56 -10.83
N GLY A 62 -16.51 7.03 -10.73
CA GLY A 62 -17.59 7.64 -9.98
C GLY A 62 -17.36 7.62 -8.45
N PRO A 63 -18.15 8.37 -7.66
CA PRO A 63 -17.91 8.54 -6.23
C PRO A 63 -17.90 7.23 -5.42
N ALA A 64 -18.74 6.26 -5.80
CA ALA A 64 -18.78 4.96 -5.11
C ALA A 64 -17.49 4.13 -5.35
N ALA A 65 -16.99 4.14 -6.58
CA ALA A 65 -15.75 3.44 -6.94
C ALA A 65 -14.54 4.03 -6.22
N ARG A 66 -14.46 5.37 -6.08
CA ARG A 66 -13.38 6.03 -5.31
C ARG A 66 -13.39 5.61 -3.84
N VAL A 67 -14.56 5.57 -3.21
CA VAL A 67 -14.69 5.13 -1.80
C VAL A 67 -14.29 3.67 -1.65
N PHE A 68 -14.74 2.79 -2.55
CA PHE A 68 -14.40 1.36 -2.49
C PHE A 68 -12.91 1.12 -2.76
N LEU A 69 -12.35 1.65 -3.85
CA LEU A 69 -10.99 1.34 -4.31
C LEU A 69 -9.92 2.12 -3.55
N MET A 70 -10.08 3.43 -3.40
CA MET A 70 -9.02 4.29 -2.87
C MET A 70 -9.04 4.33 -1.34
N ILE A 71 -10.23 4.50 -0.75
CA ILE A 71 -10.36 4.61 0.72
C ILE A 71 -10.45 3.22 1.36
N GLY A 72 -11.36 2.38 0.87
CA GLY A 72 -11.58 1.03 1.41
C GLY A 72 -10.41 0.10 1.13
N PHE A 73 -10.24 -0.28 -0.14
CA PHE A 73 -9.26 -1.28 -0.53
C PHE A 73 -7.82 -0.80 -0.33
N CYS A 74 -7.38 0.28 -1.00
CA CYS A 74 -5.99 0.74 -0.87
C CYS A 74 -5.66 1.17 0.57
N GLY A 75 -6.60 1.79 1.27
CA GLY A 75 -6.44 2.18 2.67
C GLY A 75 -6.23 1.00 3.62
N ALA A 76 -6.94 -0.12 3.42
CA ALA A 76 -6.78 -1.32 4.25
C ALA A 76 -5.66 -2.27 3.76
N PHE A 77 -5.33 -2.21 2.47
CA PHE A 77 -4.27 -2.98 1.84
C PHE A 77 -2.87 -2.47 2.22
N THR A 78 -2.73 -1.17 2.41
CA THR A 78 -1.48 -0.54 2.88
C THR A 78 -1.50 -0.37 4.40
N THR A 79 -0.34 -0.17 5.02
CA THR A 79 -0.23 0.03 6.46
C THR A 79 0.99 0.85 6.85
N PHE A 80 0.75 2.04 7.39
CA PHE A 80 1.80 2.87 7.98
C PHE A 80 2.12 2.46 9.42
N SER A 81 1.12 2.04 10.19
CA SER A 81 1.31 1.64 11.59
C SER A 81 2.19 0.40 11.74
N THR A 82 2.01 -0.59 10.87
CA THR A 82 2.88 -1.78 10.84
C THR A 82 4.30 -1.41 10.42
N PHE A 83 4.46 -0.57 9.40
CA PHE A 83 5.76 -0.05 8.97
C PHE A 83 6.53 0.63 10.12
N ILE A 84 5.88 1.50 10.90
CA ILE A 84 6.51 2.16 12.05
C ILE A 84 6.84 1.16 13.15
N LEU A 85 5.94 0.21 13.45
CA LEU A 85 6.16 -0.81 14.47
C LEU A 85 7.38 -1.67 14.12
N GLU A 86 7.49 -2.15 12.88
CA GLU A 86 8.62 -2.95 12.41
C GLU A 86 9.93 -2.16 12.42
N THR A 87 9.89 -0.88 12.01
CA THR A 87 11.06 0.01 12.09
C THR A 87 11.52 0.23 13.53
N SER A 88 10.58 0.40 14.46
CA SER A 88 10.89 0.53 15.89
C SER A 88 11.49 -0.74 16.45
N ASN A 89 10.98 -1.91 16.07
CA ASN A 89 11.53 -3.20 16.49
C ASN A 89 12.96 -3.40 15.97
N LEU A 90 13.21 -3.14 14.69
CA LEU A 90 14.58 -3.18 14.14
C LEU A 90 15.56 -2.27 14.91
N THR A 91 15.11 -1.08 15.30
CA THR A 91 15.93 -0.16 16.10
C THR A 91 16.21 -0.73 17.50
N LYS A 92 15.22 -1.34 18.15
CA LYS A 92 15.36 -1.97 19.47
C LYS A 92 16.29 -3.18 19.44
N ASP A 93 16.26 -3.93 18.35
CA ASP A 93 17.07 -5.14 18.16
C ASP A 93 18.53 -4.80 17.75
N GLY A 94 18.88 -3.52 17.61
CA GLY A 94 20.21 -3.05 17.21
C GLY A 94 20.45 -3.06 15.69
N GLU A 95 19.44 -3.46 14.90
CA GLU A 95 19.45 -3.56 13.45
C GLU A 95 19.22 -2.21 12.76
N ASN A 96 20.01 -1.20 13.15
CA ASN A 96 19.85 0.20 12.71
C ASN A 96 19.94 0.38 11.19
N LEU A 97 20.78 -0.42 10.51
CA LEU A 97 20.88 -0.39 9.06
C LEU A 97 19.55 -0.81 8.41
N TYR A 98 18.94 -1.90 8.87
CA TYR A 98 17.64 -2.34 8.36
C TYR A 98 16.51 -1.37 8.71
N ALA A 99 16.54 -0.75 9.90
CA ALA A 99 15.58 0.29 10.25
C ALA A 99 15.66 1.49 9.27
N PHE A 100 16.88 1.97 9.00
CA PHE A 100 17.12 3.03 8.02
C PHE A 100 16.68 2.63 6.61
N MET A 101 17.04 1.42 6.16
CA MET A 101 16.62 0.91 4.86
C MET A 101 15.10 0.79 4.75
N ASN A 102 14.40 0.36 5.81
CA ASN A 102 12.94 0.25 5.79
C ASN A 102 12.28 1.61 5.56
N ILE A 103 12.77 2.66 6.23
CA ILE A 103 12.30 4.04 6.02
C ILE A 103 12.64 4.51 4.61
N ALA A 104 13.91 4.44 4.21
CA ALA A 104 14.40 4.98 2.96
C ALA A 104 13.72 4.31 1.76
N LEU A 105 13.65 2.99 1.73
CA LEU A 105 13.01 2.23 0.65
C LEU A 105 11.52 2.50 0.60
N SER A 106 10.82 2.49 1.74
CA SER A 106 9.37 2.74 1.77
C SER A 106 9.01 4.12 1.23
N VAL A 107 9.77 5.16 1.60
CA VAL A 107 9.50 6.54 1.15
C VAL A 107 9.93 6.77 -0.29
N ILE A 108 11.18 6.43 -0.63
CA ILE A 108 11.75 6.73 -1.95
C ILE A 108 11.07 5.85 -3.01
N LEU A 109 11.07 4.53 -2.83
CA LEU A 109 10.45 3.65 -3.80
C LEU A 109 8.94 3.85 -3.84
N GLY A 110 8.29 4.10 -2.69
CA GLY A 110 6.86 4.40 -2.61
C GLY A 110 6.46 5.59 -3.47
N PHE A 111 7.23 6.69 -3.37
CA PHE A 111 7.00 7.86 -4.22
C PHE A 111 7.26 7.56 -5.70
N LEU A 112 8.35 6.84 -6.02
CA LEU A 112 8.66 6.48 -7.41
C LEU A 112 7.57 5.63 -8.05
N VAL A 113 7.11 4.57 -7.37
CA VAL A 113 6.06 3.70 -7.92
C VAL A 113 4.70 4.41 -7.99
N PHE A 114 4.40 5.32 -7.06
CA PHE A 114 3.24 6.21 -7.20
C PHE A 114 3.31 7.03 -8.49
N ARG A 115 4.47 7.65 -8.78
CA ARG A 115 4.67 8.43 -10.01
C ARG A 115 4.56 7.56 -11.26
N LEU A 116 5.07 6.32 -11.22
CA LEU A 116 4.91 5.36 -12.31
C LEU A 116 3.43 5.02 -12.55
N GLY A 117 2.64 4.83 -11.48
CA GLY A 117 1.20 4.61 -11.57
C GLY A 117 0.48 5.78 -12.25
N VAL A 118 0.81 7.02 -11.86
CA VAL A 118 0.30 8.24 -12.49
C VAL A 118 0.65 8.28 -13.98
N MET A 119 1.92 8.06 -14.33
CA MET A 119 2.39 8.10 -15.72
C MET A 119 1.69 7.07 -16.61
N LEU A 120 1.57 5.83 -16.11
CA LEU A 120 0.91 4.75 -16.85
C LEU A 120 -0.58 5.04 -17.06
N ALA A 121 -1.26 5.54 -16.04
CA ALA A 121 -2.68 5.87 -16.14
C ALA A 121 -2.96 6.98 -17.15
N ARG A 122 -2.05 7.95 -17.31
CA ARG A 122 -2.15 9.02 -18.32
C ARG A 122 -1.85 8.56 -19.74
N TRP A 123 -1.04 7.50 -19.89
CA TRP A 123 -0.62 6.98 -21.18
C TRP A 123 -1.70 6.14 -21.87
N ILE A 124 -2.50 5.41 -21.08
CA ILE A 124 -3.75 4.76 -21.52
C ILE A 124 -4.80 5.85 -21.79
#